data_AF-A0ABD1Y9B1-F1
#
_entry.id   AF-A0ABD1Y9B1-F1
#
_cell.length_a   1.000
_cell.length_b   1.000
_cell.length_c   1.000
_cell.angle_alpha   90.00
_cell.angle_beta   90.00
_cell.angle_gamma   90.00
#
_symmetry.space_group_name_H-M   'P 1'
#
loop_
_entity.id
_entity.type
_entity.pdbx_description
1 polymer ?
#
loop_
_entity_poly.entity_id
_entity_poly.type
_entity_poly.pdbx_seq_one_letter_code
_entity_poly.pdbx_strand_id
1 'polypeptide(L)'
;MAVRQEKAEKTYYFIFSPFEPYFNHSLTYDKAAIGDGYASLTSGGADEEFCIYNFWCTGRVYYQTPGRPEAGKGVSFSTKFVFAMFPMINTSRNANGDGIVFFLGQNATWDQGQPDGRFGLFSNDKNFTDSNPFFAVEFDTMINAEFGDQDDNHVGVDNNSPVSLFSAPAMDINIDLNDGKRIAAWIDYDNLLKKLEVRMSYDRPSILKPSIPLLSCTYDLDQINLTHFYPGFSSSSAHGSEQRHIIYTWEFDAQFVWVRDPEVVATTSATTVVGGIVVVGLLWFCCVRYTNFGKRQHARCMNLFGSVRSKVVEHVGKNKVNPKKEEATIQKKEKPGASDDDAEKLNSGFSKFEALSRTHPMLVSSFEDSDEDYAEEDPDEEYDDEKDEDEEYDDEKDEDEDEEEEEEEETEDDETSPHFPLSYSRGLSA
;
A
#
# COMPACT_ATOMS: atom_id res chain seq x y z
N MET A 1 -37.38 -3.64 2.09
CA MET A 1 -35.93 -3.36 2.17
C MET A 1 -35.40 -3.30 0.75
N ALA A 2 -34.78 -2.20 0.35
CA ALA A 2 -34.05 -2.18 -0.91
C ALA A 2 -32.70 -2.85 -0.67
N VAL A 3 -32.38 -3.91 -1.41
CA VAL A 3 -31.02 -4.46 -1.44
C VAL A 3 -30.16 -3.40 -2.13
N ARG A 4 -29.27 -2.76 -1.38
CA ARG A 4 -28.25 -1.89 -1.95
C ARG A 4 -27.33 -2.81 -2.75
N GLN A 5 -27.50 -2.82 -4.08
CA GLN A 5 -26.53 -3.48 -4.95
C GLN A 5 -25.17 -2.84 -4.66
N GLU A 6 -24.22 -3.64 -4.20
CA GLU A 6 -22.82 -3.24 -4.15
C GLU A 6 -22.38 -3.05 -5.59
N LYS A 7 -22.37 -1.79 -6.02
CA LYS A 7 -21.87 -1.36 -7.31
C LYS A 7 -20.40 -1.75 -7.33
N ALA A 8 -20.03 -2.64 -8.25
CA ALA A 8 -18.68 -3.21 -8.33
C ALA A 8 -17.63 -2.10 -8.16
N GLU A 9 -16.74 -2.28 -7.18
CA GLU A 9 -15.71 -1.29 -6.88
C GLU A 9 -14.79 -1.18 -8.10
N LYS A 10 -14.61 0.04 -8.61
CA LYS A 10 -13.87 0.25 -9.85
C LYS A 10 -12.37 0.15 -9.55
N THR A 11 -11.82 -1.05 -9.74
CA THR A 11 -10.37 -1.30 -9.69
C THR A 11 -9.65 -0.40 -10.69
N TYR A 12 -8.56 0.23 -10.25
CA TYR A 12 -7.64 0.95 -11.10
C TYR A 12 -6.38 0.10 -11.22
N TYR A 13 -6.23 -0.57 -12.36
CA TYR A 13 -5.20 -1.59 -12.57
C TYR A 13 -4.51 -1.43 -13.92
N PHE A 14 -3.20 -1.64 -13.95
CA PHE A 14 -2.41 -1.81 -15.17
C PHE A 14 -1.17 -2.67 -14.94
N ILE A 15 -0.63 -3.23 -16.03
CA ILE A 15 0.63 -3.96 -16.06
C ILE A 15 1.40 -3.67 -17.35
N PHE A 16 2.71 -3.52 -17.22
CA PHE A 16 3.70 -3.35 -18.29
C PHE A 16 4.78 -4.42 -18.10
N SER A 17 4.80 -5.40 -19.01
CA SER A 17 5.72 -6.54 -18.95
C SER A 17 5.65 -7.32 -20.28
N PRO A 18 6.57 -7.10 -21.24
CA PRO A 18 7.65 -6.11 -21.22
C PRO A 18 7.16 -4.68 -21.56
N PHE A 19 8.06 -3.69 -21.53
CA PHE A 19 7.76 -2.33 -21.98
C PHE A 19 7.95 -2.20 -23.51
N GLU A 20 6.85 -2.17 -24.25
CA GLU A 20 6.86 -2.15 -25.72
C GLU A 20 6.29 -0.85 -26.32
N PRO A 21 6.99 -0.16 -27.26
CA PRO A 21 6.54 1.10 -27.84
C PRO A 21 5.15 1.04 -28.49
N TYR A 22 4.83 -0.08 -29.14
CA TYR A 22 3.60 -0.26 -29.92
C TYR A 22 2.34 -0.57 -29.09
N PHE A 23 2.50 -0.92 -27.81
CA PHE A 23 1.38 -1.24 -26.92
C PHE A 23 1.20 -0.23 -25.79
N ASN A 24 2.23 0.57 -25.49
CA ASN A 24 2.29 1.43 -24.32
C ASN A 24 1.76 2.86 -24.53
N HIS A 25 0.72 3.04 -25.36
CA HIS A 25 0.00 4.33 -25.54
C HIS A 25 -0.62 4.91 -24.25
N SER A 26 -0.55 4.19 -23.12
CA SER A 26 -1.01 4.63 -21.80
C SER A 26 0.10 5.16 -20.89
N LEU A 27 1.36 5.11 -21.33
CA LEU A 27 2.49 5.75 -20.67
C LEU A 27 2.78 7.10 -21.31
N THR A 28 3.26 8.03 -20.50
CA THR A 28 3.93 9.24 -20.97
C THR A 28 5.28 9.32 -20.27
N TYR A 29 6.26 9.91 -20.95
CA TYR A 29 7.62 10.00 -20.47
C TYR A 29 8.23 11.36 -20.82
N ASP A 30 9.14 11.84 -19.96
CA ASP A 30 9.95 13.03 -20.18
C ASP A 30 11.41 12.66 -19.97
N LYS A 31 12.26 12.92 -20.98
CA LYS A 31 13.71 12.64 -21.00
C LYS A 31 14.14 11.18 -20.71
N ALA A 32 13.18 10.26 -20.61
CA ALA A 32 13.39 8.82 -20.49
C ALA A 32 13.18 8.12 -21.86
N ALA A 33 13.57 6.86 -21.95
CA ALA A 33 13.34 5.99 -23.10
C ALA A 33 12.39 4.83 -22.74
N ILE A 34 11.61 4.37 -23.73
CA ILE A 34 10.78 3.16 -23.63
C ILE A 34 10.99 2.37 -24.93
N GLY A 35 11.51 1.15 -24.81
CA GLY A 35 11.95 0.32 -25.95
C GLY A 35 12.64 -0.95 -25.47
N ASP A 36 12.86 -1.89 -26.38
CA ASP A 36 13.66 -3.12 -26.16
C ASP A 36 13.24 -3.93 -24.90
N GLY A 37 11.97 -3.81 -24.55
CA GLY A 37 11.30 -4.48 -23.45
C GLY A 37 11.43 -3.81 -22.07
N TYR A 38 12.10 -2.65 -21.95
CA TYR A 38 12.25 -1.91 -20.70
C TYR A 38 11.94 -0.40 -20.83
N ALA A 39 11.84 0.27 -19.69
CA ALA A 39 11.89 1.72 -19.60
C ALA A 39 13.23 2.12 -18.96
N SER A 40 13.95 3.04 -19.60
CA SER A 40 15.21 3.60 -19.07
C SER A 40 14.96 5.04 -18.65
N LEU A 41 15.17 5.33 -17.37
CA LEU A 41 14.88 6.65 -16.80
C LEU A 41 16.01 7.65 -17.04
N THR A 42 17.25 7.17 -17.26
CA THR A 42 18.44 8.01 -17.49
C THR A 42 19.22 7.63 -18.74
N SER A 43 18.56 7.16 -19.81
CA SER A 43 19.11 7.22 -21.18
C SER A 43 18.19 8.06 -22.07
N GLY A 44 18.77 8.97 -22.87
CA GLY A 44 18.00 9.93 -23.65
C GLY A 44 17.42 9.35 -24.93
N GLY A 45 16.35 8.57 -24.81
CA GLY A 45 15.66 8.01 -25.96
C GLY A 45 16.53 7.03 -26.75
N ALA A 46 16.46 7.10 -28.08
CA ALA A 46 17.24 6.26 -28.99
C ALA A 46 18.72 6.65 -29.09
N ASP A 47 19.11 7.78 -28.50
CA ASP A 47 20.49 8.27 -28.45
C ASP A 47 21.04 8.00 -27.04
N GLU A 48 21.55 6.78 -26.81
CA GLU A 48 22.07 6.34 -25.50
C GLU A 48 23.12 7.29 -24.89
N GLU A 49 23.77 8.09 -25.73
CA GLU A 49 24.77 9.11 -25.38
C GLU A 49 24.26 10.31 -24.57
N PHE A 50 22.95 10.63 -24.59
CA PHE A 50 22.46 11.91 -24.06
C PHE A 50 22.87 12.19 -22.60
N CYS A 51 22.85 11.15 -21.75
CA CYS A 51 23.19 11.26 -20.33
C CYS A 51 24.68 10.98 -20.05
N ILE A 52 25.43 10.45 -21.03
CA ILE A 52 26.87 10.18 -20.91
C ILE A 52 27.69 11.46 -20.99
N TYR A 53 27.26 12.42 -21.81
CA TYR A 53 27.95 13.72 -21.96
C TYR A 53 27.28 14.88 -21.21
N ASN A 54 25.97 14.82 -20.96
CA ASN A 54 25.31 15.78 -20.09
C ASN A 54 25.35 15.25 -18.66
N PHE A 55 26.38 15.63 -17.90
CA PHE A 55 26.63 15.19 -16.52
C PHE A 55 25.52 15.49 -15.49
N TRP A 56 24.36 16.01 -15.92
CA TRP A 56 23.22 16.36 -15.08
C TRP A 56 21.94 16.02 -15.83
N CYS A 57 21.40 14.84 -15.57
CA CYS A 57 20.22 14.33 -16.26
C CYS A 57 19.09 13.97 -15.30
N THR A 58 17.87 14.06 -15.82
CA THR A 58 16.62 13.68 -15.13
C THR A 58 15.74 12.99 -16.14
N GLY A 59 14.97 11.97 -15.74
CA GLY A 59 13.97 11.38 -16.63
C GLY A 59 12.89 10.59 -15.89
N ARG A 60 11.72 10.53 -16.52
CA ARG A 60 10.46 10.13 -15.88
C ARG A 60 9.58 9.30 -16.81
N VAL A 61 8.88 8.33 -16.24
CA VAL A 61 7.83 7.54 -16.91
C VAL A 61 6.63 7.45 -15.98
N TYR A 62 5.44 7.79 -16.46
CA TYR A 62 4.21 7.77 -15.64
C TYR A 62 2.99 7.30 -16.45
N TYR A 63 2.01 6.77 -15.74
CA TYR A 63 0.78 6.25 -16.34
C TYR A 63 -0.23 7.38 -16.55
N GLN A 64 -0.58 7.67 -17.80
CA GLN A 64 -1.29 8.90 -18.19
C GLN A 64 -2.75 8.98 -17.72
N THR A 65 -3.36 7.88 -17.29
CA THR A 65 -4.73 7.87 -16.79
C THR A 65 -4.71 8.03 -15.27
N PRO A 66 -5.22 9.13 -14.69
CA PRO A 66 -5.10 9.34 -13.25
C PRO A 66 -6.01 8.42 -12.43
N GLY A 67 -5.50 7.95 -11.29
CA GLY A 67 -6.31 7.38 -10.21
C GLY A 67 -7.11 8.50 -9.55
N ARG A 68 -8.43 8.32 -9.40
CA ARG A 68 -9.35 9.34 -8.88
C ARG A 68 -10.30 8.75 -7.82
N PRO A 69 -9.99 8.85 -6.52
CA PRO A 69 -10.96 8.51 -5.48
C PRO A 69 -12.20 9.41 -5.56
N GLU A 70 -13.39 8.86 -5.27
CA GLU A 70 -14.57 9.68 -5.06
C GLU A 70 -14.47 10.40 -3.69
N ALA A 71 -15.14 11.54 -3.51
CA ALA A 71 -15.11 12.27 -2.24
C ALA A 71 -15.58 11.37 -1.06
N GLY A 72 -14.77 11.30 0.00
CA GLY A 72 -14.99 10.38 1.14
C GLY A 72 -14.43 8.97 0.94
N LYS A 73 -13.74 8.69 -0.17
CA LYS A 73 -12.90 7.51 -0.34
C LYS A 73 -11.43 7.88 -0.24
N GLY A 74 -10.65 7.02 0.42
CA GLY A 74 -9.19 7.02 0.32
C GLY A 74 -8.72 5.91 -0.61
N VAL A 75 -7.41 5.74 -0.76
CA VAL A 75 -6.82 4.76 -1.69
C VAL A 75 -5.95 3.76 -0.95
N SER A 76 -6.30 2.47 -1.04
CA SER A 76 -5.33 1.38 -0.80
C SER A 76 -4.72 1.00 -2.14
N PHE A 77 -3.42 0.71 -2.18
CA PHE A 77 -2.74 0.30 -3.41
C PHE A 77 -1.68 -0.78 -3.18
N SER A 78 -1.34 -1.50 -4.23
CA SER A 78 -0.19 -2.39 -4.32
C SER A 78 0.49 -2.13 -5.65
N THR A 79 1.81 -1.92 -5.64
CA THR A 79 2.60 -1.93 -6.86
C THR A 79 3.75 -2.93 -6.75
N LYS A 80 4.06 -3.57 -7.87
CA LYS A 80 5.22 -4.44 -8.05
C LYS A 80 5.99 -3.94 -9.27
N PHE A 81 7.30 -3.87 -9.18
CA PHE A 81 8.14 -3.63 -10.35
C PHE A 81 9.44 -4.40 -10.23
N VAL A 82 10.11 -4.58 -11.37
CA VAL A 82 11.44 -5.14 -11.45
C VAL A 82 12.33 -4.09 -12.07
N PHE A 83 13.41 -3.74 -11.39
CA PHE A 83 14.36 -2.71 -11.80
C PHE A 83 15.80 -3.19 -11.69
N ALA A 84 16.74 -2.44 -12.26
CA ALA A 84 18.16 -2.56 -11.96
C ALA A 84 18.80 -1.16 -12.02
N MET A 85 19.79 -0.94 -11.18
CA MET A 85 20.63 0.26 -11.22
C MET A 85 22.08 -0.20 -11.29
N PHE A 86 22.88 0.46 -12.14
CA PHE A 86 24.29 0.10 -12.32
C PHE A 86 25.12 1.32 -12.67
N PRO A 87 26.38 1.38 -12.18
CA PRO A 87 27.27 2.50 -12.44
C PRO A 87 27.66 2.55 -13.91
N MET A 88 27.68 3.75 -14.49
CA MET A 88 28.07 3.95 -15.90
C MET A 88 29.58 4.07 -16.07
N ILE A 89 30.28 4.60 -15.05
CA ILE A 89 31.72 4.86 -15.11
C ILE A 89 32.35 4.35 -13.82
N ASN A 90 33.41 3.56 -13.96
CA ASN A 90 34.25 3.11 -12.84
C ASN A 90 35.17 4.27 -12.40
N THR A 91 34.59 5.37 -11.93
CA THR A 91 35.36 6.56 -11.52
C THR A 91 36.12 6.28 -10.24
N SER A 92 37.26 6.96 -10.07
CA SER A 92 38.11 6.88 -8.87
C SER A 92 37.47 7.39 -7.57
N ARG A 93 36.18 7.74 -7.59
CA ARG A 93 35.41 8.24 -6.43
C ARG A 93 34.54 7.18 -5.77
N ASN A 94 34.26 6.04 -6.44
CA ASN A 94 33.27 5.03 -6.04
C ASN A 94 31.83 5.56 -5.81
N ALA A 95 31.55 6.82 -6.14
CA ALA A 95 30.21 7.40 -6.03
C ALA A 95 29.38 7.00 -7.25
N ASN A 96 28.15 6.55 -7.03
CA ASN A 96 27.21 6.11 -8.05
C ASN A 96 25.82 6.50 -7.58
N GLY A 97 24.98 7.06 -8.45
CA GLY A 97 23.74 7.67 -8.03
C GLY A 97 22.92 8.32 -9.14
N ASP A 98 21.73 8.83 -8.83
CA ASP A 98 21.26 9.01 -7.45
C ASP A 98 20.33 7.86 -7.02
N GLY A 99 19.56 7.31 -7.97
CA GLY A 99 18.69 6.16 -7.75
C GLY A 99 17.33 6.29 -8.43
N ILE A 100 16.35 5.53 -7.96
CA ILE A 100 14.98 5.49 -8.52
C ILE A 100 13.95 5.88 -7.47
N VAL A 101 12.98 6.70 -7.85
CA VAL A 101 11.81 7.00 -7.02
C VAL A 101 10.54 6.49 -7.69
N PHE A 102 9.78 5.64 -6.99
CA PHE A 102 8.37 5.41 -7.32
C PHE A 102 7.52 6.53 -6.69
N PHE A 103 6.64 7.15 -7.46
CA PHE A 103 5.83 8.27 -6.97
C PHE A 103 4.34 8.18 -7.33
N LEU A 104 3.50 8.81 -6.50
CA LEU A 104 2.10 9.14 -6.79
C LEU A 104 1.97 10.68 -6.79
N GLY A 105 2.05 11.29 -7.97
CA GLY A 105 2.05 12.75 -8.12
C GLY A 105 0.68 13.29 -8.55
N GLN A 106 0.29 14.47 -8.05
CA GLN A 106 -0.99 15.07 -8.47
C GLN A 106 -0.98 15.52 -9.94
N ASN A 107 0.17 15.91 -10.47
CA ASN A 107 0.33 16.38 -11.85
C ASN A 107 1.10 15.36 -12.71
N ALA A 108 0.90 15.44 -14.03
CA ALA A 108 1.61 14.62 -15.01
C ALA A 108 2.99 15.19 -15.38
N THR A 109 3.20 16.50 -15.26
CA THR A 109 4.40 17.20 -15.73
C THR A 109 5.25 17.70 -14.57
N TRP A 110 6.56 17.43 -14.63
CA TRP A 110 7.52 17.76 -13.56
C TRP A 110 8.71 18.54 -14.12
N ASP A 111 8.46 19.76 -14.59
CA ASP A 111 9.45 20.59 -15.31
C ASP A 111 10.51 21.23 -14.40
N GLN A 112 10.26 21.35 -13.09
CA GLN A 112 11.21 21.93 -12.12
C GLN A 112 11.96 20.94 -11.23
N GLY A 113 11.72 19.63 -11.36
CA GLY A 113 12.44 18.64 -10.56
C GLY A 113 13.93 18.59 -10.92
N GLN A 114 14.78 18.65 -9.90
CA GLN A 114 16.24 18.79 -10.04
C GLN A 114 16.96 17.44 -10.11
N PRO A 115 18.15 17.35 -10.72
CA PRO A 115 19.07 16.19 -10.61
C PRO A 115 19.71 16.10 -9.22
N ASP A 116 20.71 15.21 -9.03
CA ASP A 116 21.31 14.84 -7.73
C ASP A 116 20.30 14.00 -6.90
N GLY A 117 20.49 13.84 -5.58
CA GLY A 117 19.51 13.23 -4.64
C GLY A 117 18.14 13.93 -4.56
N ARG A 118 17.74 14.66 -5.62
CA ARG A 118 16.40 15.17 -5.90
C ARG A 118 15.69 14.36 -7.00
N PHE A 119 16.34 13.35 -7.58
CA PHE A 119 15.76 12.29 -8.46
C PHE A 119 14.96 12.78 -9.67
N GLY A 120 15.16 14.02 -10.11
CA GLY A 120 14.32 14.67 -11.11
C GLY A 120 12.89 15.01 -10.65
N LEU A 121 12.55 14.87 -9.36
CA LEU A 121 11.23 15.21 -8.78
C LEU A 121 11.27 16.42 -7.86
N PHE A 122 12.21 16.44 -6.90
CA PHE A 122 12.18 17.45 -5.85
C PHE A 122 12.66 18.81 -6.39
N SER A 123 11.90 19.87 -6.11
CA SER A 123 12.21 21.24 -6.54
C SER A 123 12.66 22.10 -5.37
N ASN A 124 13.63 22.98 -5.63
CA ASN A 124 14.07 24.01 -4.69
C ASN A 124 13.08 25.20 -4.61
N ASP A 125 12.13 25.32 -5.56
CA ASP A 125 11.03 26.29 -5.45
C ASP A 125 9.88 25.71 -4.62
N LYS A 126 9.74 26.20 -3.39
CA LYS A 126 8.66 25.79 -2.48
C LYS A 126 7.27 26.01 -3.09
N ASN A 127 7.06 27.04 -3.91
CA ASN A 127 5.75 27.29 -4.51
C ASN A 127 5.38 26.22 -5.54
N PHE A 128 6.37 25.72 -6.29
CA PHE A 128 6.20 24.58 -7.19
C PHE A 128 5.87 23.33 -6.37
N THR A 129 6.68 23.01 -5.36
CA THR A 129 6.50 21.84 -4.50
C THR A 129 5.13 21.85 -3.79
N ASP A 130 4.69 22.99 -3.24
CA ASP A 130 3.36 23.15 -2.64
C ASP A 130 2.20 23.01 -3.65
N SER A 131 2.44 23.32 -4.93
CA SER A 131 1.44 23.22 -6.02
C SER A 131 1.43 21.87 -6.75
N ASN A 132 2.46 21.06 -6.55
CA ASN A 132 2.67 19.76 -7.19
C ASN A 132 2.90 18.69 -6.10
N PRO A 133 1.95 18.46 -5.17
CA PRO A 133 2.14 17.49 -4.09
C PRO A 133 2.27 16.07 -4.65
N PHE A 134 3.12 15.28 -4.00
CA PHE A 134 3.34 13.87 -4.32
C PHE A 134 3.75 13.06 -3.08
N PHE A 135 3.40 11.78 -3.15
CA PHE A 135 3.99 10.71 -2.34
C PHE A 135 5.16 10.09 -3.10
N ALA A 136 6.22 9.67 -2.41
CA ALA A 136 7.31 8.93 -3.01
C ALA A 136 7.84 7.79 -2.11
N VAL A 137 8.47 6.82 -2.76
CA VAL A 137 9.33 5.79 -2.16
C VAL A 137 10.59 5.75 -3.01
N GLU A 138 11.68 6.25 -2.45
CA GLU A 138 13.01 6.27 -3.04
C GLU A 138 13.78 4.96 -2.79
N PHE A 139 14.64 4.62 -3.74
CA PHE A 139 15.61 3.54 -3.73
C PHE A 139 16.95 4.22 -4.05
N ASP A 140 17.60 4.69 -3.00
CA ASP A 140 18.73 5.60 -3.04
C ASP A 140 20.05 4.82 -3.02
N THR A 141 21.02 5.30 -3.80
CA THR A 141 22.37 4.75 -3.93
C THR A 141 23.47 5.77 -3.65
N MET A 142 23.10 6.97 -3.23
CA MET A 142 24.00 8.06 -2.87
C MET A 142 23.78 8.44 -1.38
N ILE A 143 24.76 9.15 -0.80
CA ILE A 143 24.63 9.70 0.56
C ILE A 143 24.73 11.23 0.52
N ASN A 144 23.59 11.90 0.58
CA ASN A 144 23.44 13.34 0.60
C ASN A 144 23.22 13.82 2.05
N ALA A 145 24.31 14.25 2.70
CA ALA A 145 24.29 14.68 4.10
C ALA A 145 23.32 15.85 4.40
N GLU A 146 22.93 16.63 3.39
CA GLU A 146 21.88 17.66 3.50
C GLU A 146 20.45 17.12 3.60
N PHE A 147 20.19 15.87 3.18
CA PHE A 147 18.88 15.20 3.28
C PHE A 147 18.77 14.32 4.52
N GLY A 148 19.91 13.95 5.11
CA GLY A 148 19.99 13.23 6.39
C GLY A 148 20.16 11.72 6.23
N ASP A 149 20.62 11.30 5.06
CA ASP A 149 20.77 9.92 4.65
C ASP A 149 21.72 9.15 5.57
N GLN A 150 21.38 7.89 5.82
CA GLN A 150 22.08 7.06 6.80
C GLN A 150 23.25 6.29 6.18
N ASP A 151 23.11 5.94 4.90
CA ASP A 151 24.08 5.26 4.05
C ASP A 151 23.74 5.51 2.56
N ASP A 152 24.59 5.00 1.68
CA ASP A 152 24.54 5.07 0.22
C ASP A 152 23.82 3.85 -0.41
N ASN A 153 22.91 3.18 0.32
CA ASN A 153 22.18 2.01 -0.19
C ASN A 153 20.90 1.77 0.64
N HIS A 154 19.91 2.68 0.54
CA HIS A 154 18.71 2.66 1.38
C HIS A 154 17.40 2.79 0.61
N VAL A 155 16.30 2.46 1.28
CA VAL A 155 14.94 2.69 0.80
C VAL A 155 14.26 3.70 1.72
N GLY A 156 13.72 4.77 1.14
CA GLY A 156 13.07 5.87 1.84
C GLY A 156 11.56 5.99 1.57
N VAL A 157 10.92 6.94 2.26
CA VAL A 157 9.47 7.20 2.18
C VAL A 157 9.21 8.69 2.34
N ASP A 158 8.72 9.32 1.28
CA ASP A 158 8.82 10.75 1.10
C ASP A 158 7.47 11.42 0.97
N ASN A 159 7.42 12.65 1.48
CA ASN A 159 6.27 13.52 1.37
C ASN A 159 6.73 14.89 0.91
N ASN A 160 6.75 15.06 -0.42
CA ASN A 160 6.99 16.37 -1.05
C ASN A 160 8.33 17.04 -0.66
N SER A 161 9.32 16.24 -0.25
CA SER A 161 10.63 16.64 0.30
C SER A 161 11.62 15.46 0.15
N PRO A 162 12.88 15.68 -0.26
CA PRO A 162 13.90 14.63 -0.34
C PRO A 162 14.41 14.19 1.06
N VAL A 163 14.02 14.90 2.12
CA VAL A 163 14.24 14.42 3.49
C VAL A 163 13.20 13.33 3.79
N SER A 164 13.64 12.09 3.76
CA SER A 164 12.84 10.89 4.03
C SER A 164 12.15 10.91 5.40
N LEU A 165 10.87 10.55 5.46
CA LEU A 165 10.13 10.43 6.73
C LEU A 165 10.45 9.12 7.47
N PHE A 166 10.76 8.08 6.70
CA PHE A 166 11.16 6.76 7.18
C PHE A 166 12.14 6.19 6.17
N SER A 167 13.33 5.75 6.60
CA SER A 167 14.28 5.04 5.75
C SER A 167 14.80 3.76 6.41
N ALA A 168 15.27 2.82 5.58
CA ALA A 168 15.84 1.55 6.00
C ALA A 168 16.98 1.10 5.04
N PRO A 169 18.16 0.69 5.55
CA PRO A 169 19.26 0.20 4.72
C PRO A 169 18.87 -1.05 3.91
N ALA A 170 19.08 -1.06 2.60
CA ALA A 170 18.82 -2.24 1.77
C ALA A 170 19.74 -3.43 2.16
N MET A 171 20.90 -3.14 2.75
CA MET A 171 21.79 -4.14 3.32
C MET A 171 21.19 -4.96 4.47
N ASP A 172 20.16 -4.48 5.18
CA ASP A 172 19.47 -5.25 6.24
C ASP A 172 18.83 -6.55 5.70
N ILE A 173 18.56 -6.60 4.38
CA ILE A 173 18.07 -7.78 3.66
C ILE A 173 19.10 -8.34 2.66
N ASN A 174 20.37 -7.92 2.76
CA ASN A 174 21.48 -8.28 1.87
C ASN A 174 21.21 -7.94 0.40
N ILE A 175 20.68 -6.74 0.13
CA ILE A 175 20.55 -6.21 -1.22
C ILE A 175 21.47 -5.00 -1.36
N ASP A 176 22.32 -5.05 -2.37
CA ASP A 176 23.02 -3.91 -2.95
C ASP A 176 22.17 -3.39 -4.11
N LEU A 177 21.67 -2.17 -4.00
CA LEU A 177 20.81 -1.52 -5.01
C LEU A 177 21.56 -1.20 -6.32
N ASN A 178 22.90 -1.12 -6.28
CA ASN A 178 23.76 -0.63 -7.36
C ASN A 178 24.59 -1.75 -8.04
N ASP A 179 24.39 -3.02 -7.66
CA ASP A 179 25.18 -4.15 -8.17
C ASP A 179 24.82 -4.62 -9.59
N GLY A 180 23.94 -3.89 -10.28
CA GLY A 180 23.45 -4.20 -11.63
C GLY A 180 22.55 -5.42 -11.76
N LYS A 181 22.25 -6.15 -10.66
CA LYS A 181 21.29 -7.26 -10.70
C LYS A 181 19.87 -6.71 -10.74
N ARG A 182 18.96 -7.54 -11.26
CA ARG A 182 17.53 -7.24 -11.23
C ARG A 182 17.00 -7.41 -9.81
N ILE A 183 16.25 -6.42 -9.34
CA ILE A 183 15.60 -6.39 -8.04
C ILE A 183 14.10 -6.25 -8.26
N ALA A 184 13.32 -7.15 -7.65
CA ALA A 184 11.87 -7.06 -7.57
C ALA A 184 11.50 -6.30 -6.29
N ALA A 185 10.77 -5.20 -6.43
CA ALA A 185 10.18 -4.45 -5.32
C ALA A 185 8.66 -4.64 -5.26
N TRP A 186 8.12 -4.58 -4.06
CA TRP A 186 6.68 -4.45 -3.79
C TRP A 186 6.46 -3.33 -2.79
N ILE A 187 5.52 -2.43 -3.10
CA ILE A 187 5.06 -1.37 -2.20
C ILE A 187 3.56 -1.58 -1.97
N ASP A 188 3.19 -1.83 -0.72
CA ASP A 188 1.81 -2.04 -0.28
C ASP A 188 1.36 -0.89 0.61
N TYR A 189 0.19 -0.32 0.35
CA TYR A 189 -0.45 0.64 1.24
C TYR A 189 -1.90 0.24 1.56
N ASP A 190 -2.18 0.06 2.85
CA ASP A 190 -3.52 -0.14 3.40
C ASP A 190 -4.03 1.17 4.01
N ASN A 191 -5.05 1.76 3.40
CA ASN A 191 -5.64 3.02 3.85
C ASN A 191 -6.48 2.90 5.14
N LEU A 192 -6.98 1.71 5.48
CA LEU A 192 -7.74 1.49 6.71
C LEU A 192 -6.82 1.33 7.91
N LEU A 193 -5.65 0.72 7.69
CA LEU A 193 -4.59 0.59 8.70
C LEU A 193 -3.61 1.77 8.70
N LYS A 194 -3.68 2.66 7.70
CA LYS A 194 -2.71 3.75 7.44
C LYS A 194 -1.28 3.19 7.47
N LYS A 195 -1.08 2.08 6.78
CA LYS A 195 0.15 1.28 6.84
C LYS A 195 0.76 1.14 5.46
N LEU A 196 2.03 1.54 5.35
CA LEU A 196 2.87 1.30 4.19
C LEU A 196 3.86 0.18 4.50
N GLU A 197 4.08 -0.73 3.55
CA GLU A 197 5.14 -1.74 3.62
C GLU A 197 5.91 -1.79 2.30
N VAL A 198 7.24 -1.74 2.37
CA VAL A 198 8.14 -1.93 1.23
C VAL A 198 8.92 -3.23 1.41
N ARG A 199 8.97 -4.04 0.36
CA ARG A 199 9.65 -5.34 0.29
C ARG A 199 10.53 -5.37 -0.95
N MET A 200 11.69 -5.99 -0.85
CA MET A 200 12.56 -6.26 -2.01
C MET A 200 13.14 -7.67 -1.97
N SER A 201 13.51 -8.18 -3.14
CA SER A 201 14.37 -9.35 -3.33
C SER A 201 15.07 -9.20 -4.67
N TYR A 202 16.29 -9.72 -4.83
CA TYR A 202 16.80 -10.03 -6.17
C TYR A 202 15.78 -10.88 -6.93
N ASP A 203 15.56 -10.51 -8.20
CA ASP A 203 14.65 -11.18 -9.11
C ASP A 203 15.20 -12.54 -9.54
N ARG A 204 14.29 -13.50 -9.72
CA ARG A 204 14.60 -14.89 -10.08
C ARG A 204 13.34 -15.61 -10.58
N PRO A 205 13.48 -16.69 -11.36
CA PRO A 205 12.33 -17.51 -11.77
C PRO A 205 11.44 -17.88 -10.59
N SER A 206 10.13 -17.67 -10.74
CA SER A 206 9.11 -17.91 -9.71
C SER A 206 9.35 -17.14 -8.38
N ILE A 207 9.93 -15.94 -8.42
CA ILE A 207 10.11 -15.12 -7.23
C ILE A 207 8.78 -14.87 -6.49
N LEU A 208 8.78 -15.15 -5.19
CA LEU A 208 7.68 -14.86 -4.28
C LEU A 208 7.98 -13.59 -3.48
N LYS A 209 6.92 -12.81 -3.24
CA LYS A 209 6.94 -11.63 -2.38
C LYS A 209 7.43 -12.00 -0.97
N PRO A 210 8.46 -11.34 -0.42
CA PRO A 210 8.94 -11.57 0.94
C PRO A 210 7.83 -11.37 1.98
N SER A 211 7.76 -12.25 2.98
CA SER A 211 6.79 -12.15 4.08
C SER A 211 7.13 -11.01 5.04
N ILE A 212 8.43 -10.80 5.30
CA ILE A 212 8.98 -9.72 6.11
C ILE A 212 9.26 -8.52 5.18
N PRO A 213 8.71 -7.32 5.45
CA PRO A 213 9.10 -6.10 4.76
C PRO A 213 10.45 -5.57 5.26
N LEU A 214 11.16 -4.87 4.39
CA LEU A 214 12.33 -4.06 4.78
C LEU A 214 11.86 -2.87 5.61
N LEU A 215 10.87 -2.15 5.10
CA LEU A 215 10.30 -0.97 5.73
C LEU A 215 8.81 -1.19 5.98
N SER A 216 8.34 -0.93 7.20
CA SER A 216 6.92 -1.00 7.58
C SER A 216 6.57 0.16 8.50
N CYS A 217 5.95 1.21 7.98
CA CYS A 217 5.61 2.41 8.74
C CYS A 217 4.09 2.66 8.80
N THR A 218 3.68 3.44 9.80
CA THR A 218 2.32 4.01 9.88
C THR A 218 2.38 5.41 9.30
N TYR A 219 1.74 5.60 8.15
CA TYR A 219 1.72 6.85 7.41
C TYR A 219 0.33 7.08 6.82
N ASP A 220 -0.09 8.34 6.75
CA ASP A 220 -1.41 8.71 6.27
C ASP A 220 -1.32 9.54 4.98
N LEU A 221 -1.56 8.90 3.84
CA LEU A 221 -1.56 9.54 2.52
C LEU A 221 -2.55 10.71 2.41
N ASP A 222 -3.60 10.76 3.24
CA ASP A 222 -4.55 11.87 3.20
C ASP A 222 -3.87 13.21 3.58
N GLN A 223 -2.73 13.17 4.28
CA GLN A 223 -1.91 14.36 4.61
C GLN A 223 -1.33 15.06 3.37
N ILE A 224 -1.17 14.33 2.25
CA ILE A 224 -0.64 14.87 0.99
C ILE A 224 -1.73 15.61 0.20
N ASN A 225 -3.01 15.38 0.53
CA ASN A 225 -4.18 16.01 -0.10
C ASN A 225 -4.32 15.76 -1.63
N LEU A 226 -3.83 14.61 -2.11
CA LEU A 226 -3.95 14.19 -3.52
C LEU A 226 -5.43 14.03 -3.92
N THR A 227 -5.97 14.99 -4.67
CA THR A 227 -7.34 14.88 -5.25
C THR A 227 -7.44 13.81 -6.34
N HIS A 228 -6.31 13.51 -6.96
CA HIS A 228 -6.04 12.46 -7.93
C HIS A 228 -4.54 12.24 -7.99
N PHE A 229 -4.11 11.12 -8.58
CA PHE A 229 -2.69 10.81 -8.74
C PHE A 229 -2.38 10.18 -10.08
N TYR A 230 -1.17 10.43 -10.56
CA TYR A 230 -0.50 9.74 -11.65
C TYR A 230 0.62 8.91 -11.02
N PRO A 231 0.54 7.57 -11.04
CA PRO A 231 1.66 6.73 -10.66
C PRO A 231 2.80 6.88 -11.68
N GLY A 232 4.04 6.81 -11.22
CA GLY A 232 5.21 6.84 -12.11
C GLY A 232 6.52 6.53 -11.42
N PHE A 233 7.58 6.58 -12.21
CA PHE A 233 8.97 6.55 -11.78
C PHE A 233 9.71 7.80 -12.23
N SER A 234 10.66 8.22 -11.42
CA SER A 234 11.63 9.26 -11.74
C SER A 234 13.02 8.85 -11.30
N SER A 235 14.02 9.43 -11.93
CA SER A 235 15.42 9.24 -11.58
C SER A 235 16.26 10.41 -12.11
N SER A 236 17.48 10.54 -11.59
CA SER A 236 18.51 11.43 -12.08
C SER A 236 19.89 10.78 -12.04
N SER A 237 20.80 11.39 -12.79
CA SER A 237 22.23 11.11 -12.77
C SER A 237 22.95 12.45 -12.64
N ALA A 238 23.94 12.53 -11.76
CA ALA A 238 24.75 13.73 -11.53
C ALA A 238 26.24 13.49 -11.83
N HIS A 239 27.04 14.56 -11.78
CA HIS A 239 28.41 14.53 -12.27
C HIS A 239 29.36 13.83 -11.27
N GLY A 240 30.04 12.79 -11.73
CA GLY A 240 30.91 11.97 -10.90
C GLY A 240 30.17 10.95 -10.03
N SER A 241 28.85 10.78 -10.26
CA SER A 241 28.01 9.71 -9.70
C SER A 241 27.25 8.94 -10.80
N GLU A 242 27.70 8.97 -12.07
CA GLU A 242 26.87 8.60 -13.21
C GLU A 242 26.31 7.15 -13.17
N GLN A 243 24.97 7.00 -13.21
CA GLN A 243 24.26 5.72 -13.04
C GLN A 243 23.13 5.52 -14.08
N ARG A 244 22.96 4.26 -14.50
CA ARG A 244 21.86 3.81 -15.38
C ARG A 244 20.73 3.22 -14.57
N HIS A 245 19.49 3.61 -14.91
CA HIS A 245 18.29 3.28 -14.14
C HIS A 245 17.22 2.65 -15.04
N ILE A 246 16.98 1.34 -14.87
CA ILE A 246 16.14 0.54 -15.76
C ILE A 246 14.94 -0.04 -15.00
N ILE A 247 13.73 0.08 -15.56
CA ILE A 247 12.51 -0.62 -15.13
C ILE A 247 12.13 -1.66 -16.19
N TYR A 248 12.17 -2.94 -15.84
CA TYR A 248 11.86 -4.06 -16.74
C TYR A 248 10.37 -4.44 -16.75
N THR A 249 9.72 -4.35 -15.59
CA THR A 249 8.27 -4.62 -15.46
C THR A 249 7.65 -3.71 -14.43
N TRP A 250 6.37 -3.38 -14.58
CA TRP A 250 5.61 -2.59 -13.62
C TRP A 250 4.14 -2.98 -13.60
N GLU A 251 3.63 -3.31 -12.42
CA GLU A 251 2.24 -3.63 -12.12
C GLU A 251 1.74 -2.69 -11.02
N PHE A 252 0.51 -2.18 -11.17
CA PHE A 252 -0.12 -1.31 -10.19
C PHE A 252 -1.61 -1.67 -10.05
N ASP A 253 -2.07 -1.87 -8.82
CA ASP A 253 -3.48 -2.01 -8.45
C ASP A 253 -3.83 -0.98 -7.37
N ALA A 254 -4.93 -0.25 -7.54
CA ALA A 254 -5.51 0.60 -6.51
C ALA A 254 -7.02 0.40 -6.35
N GLN A 255 -7.44 0.38 -5.08
CA GLN A 255 -8.81 0.22 -4.64
C GLN A 255 -9.23 1.44 -3.81
N PHE A 256 -10.29 2.11 -4.24
CA PHE A 256 -10.79 3.32 -3.58
C PHE A 256 -11.79 2.96 -2.48
N VAL A 257 -11.35 2.87 -1.23
CA VAL A 257 -12.15 2.41 -0.09
C VAL A 257 -12.82 3.58 0.65
N TRP A 258 -14.07 3.40 1.09
CA TRP A 258 -14.77 4.42 1.89
C TRP A 258 -14.08 4.65 3.23
N VAL A 259 -13.66 5.90 3.48
CA VAL A 259 -13.24 6.33 4.82
C VAL A 259 -14.50 6.42 5.67
N ARG A 260 -14.62 5.59 6.70
CA ARG A 260 -15.76 5.63 7.61
C ARG A 260 -15.50 6.70 8.66
N ASP A 261 -16.28 7.78 8.65
CA ASP A 261 -16.26 8.79 9.72
C ASP A 261 -16.40 8.13 11.10
N PRO A 262 -15.40 8.24 12.00
CA PRO A 262 -15.45 7.63 13.32
C PRO A 262 -16.60 8.20 14.18
N GLU A 263 -17.01 9.45 13.93
CA GLU A 263 -18.12 10.13 14.62
C GLU A 263 -19.50 9.48 14.33
N VAL A 264 -19.70 8.98 13.10
CA VAL A 264 -20.95 8.30 12.71
C VAL A 264 -21.09 6.94 13.41
N VAL A 265 -19.96 6.25 13.64
CA VAL A 265 -19.90 4.95 14.34
C VAL A 265 -20.19 5.11 15.84
N ALA A 266 -19.65 6.16 16.47
CA ALA A 266 -19.95 6.48 17.87
C ALA A 266 -21.46 6.72 18.09
N THR A 267 -22.10 7.44 17.16
CA THR A 267 -23.53 7.78 17.27
C THR A 267 -24.46 6.58 17.03
N THR A 268 -24.13 5.69 16.07
CA THR A 268 -24.92 4.48 15.80
C THR A 268 -24.76 3.39 16.87
N SER A 269 -23.57 3.25 17.45
CA SER A 269 -23.34 2.31 18.57
C SER A 269 -24.01 2.79 19.87
N ALA A 270 -23.92 4.07 20.22
CA ALA A 270 -24.58 4.62 21.40
C ALA A 270 -26.11 4.47 21.34
N THR A 271 -26.73 4.76 20.19
CA THR A 271 -28.20 4.67 20.03
C THR A 271 -28.73 3.23 20.07
N THR A 272 -28.01 2.26 19.50
CA THR A 272 -28.39 0.84 19.59
C THR A 272 -28.24 0.27 21.00
N VAL A 273 -27.17 0.61 21.72
CA VAL A 273 -26.96 0.18 23.12
C VAL A 273 -28.06 0.72 24.04
N VAL A 274 -28.39 2.02 23.94
CA VAL A 274 -29.47 2.62 24.75
C VAL A 274 -30.83 2.00 24.42
N GLY A 275 -31.13 1.77 23.13
CA GLY A 275 -32.37 1.08 22.71
C GLY A 275 -32.49 -0.33 23.30
N GLY A 276 -31.41 -1.12 23.25
CA GLY A 276 -31.37 -2.47 23.81
C GLY A 276 -31.63 -2.51 25.32
N ILE A 277 -30.99 -1.62 26.09
CA ILE A 277 -31.16 -1.53 27.54
C ILE A 277 -32.61 -1.19 27.91
N VAL A 278 -33.27 -0.27 27.20
CA VAL A 278 -34.66 0.10 27.44
C VAL A 278 -35.61 -1.08 27.17
N VAL A 279 -35.41 -1.82 26.07
CA VAL A 279 -36.24 -2.99 25.74
C VAL A 279 -36.08 -4.10 26.79
N VAL A 280 -34.86 -4.42 27.21
CA VAL A 280 -34.60 -5.42 28.25
C VAL A 280 -35.23 -4.99 29.60
N GLY A 281 -35.10 -3.71 29.97
CA GLY A 281 -35.71 -3.16 31.18
C GLY A 281 -37.24 -3.24 31.16
N LEU A 282 -37.87 -2.94 30.03
CA LEU A 282 -39.33 -3.06 29.84
C LEU A 282 -39.80 -4.52 29.90
N LEU A 283 -39.08 -5.45 29.25
CA LEU A 283 -39.40 -6.88 29.31
C LEU A 283 -39.28 -7.43 30.73
N TRP A 284 -38.22 -7.08 31.45
CA TRP A 284 -38.03 -7.47 32.86
C TRP A 284 -39.15 -6.90 33.74
N PHE A 285 -39.49 -5.62 33.59
CA PHE A 285 -40.59 -4.98 34.33
C PHE A 285 -41.93 -5.66 34.06
N CYS A 286 -42.23 -6.02 32.81
CA CYS A 286 -43.41 -6.78 32.44
C CYS A 286 -43.45 -8.17 33.09
N CYS A 287 -42.34 -8.92 33.08
CA CYS A 287 -42.23 -10.21 33.76
C CYS A 287 -42.43 -10.09 35.29
N VAL A 288 -41.83 -9.09 35.92
CA VAL A 288 -42.02 -8.81 37.37
C VAL A 288 -43.47 -8.43 37.67
N ARG A 289 -44.14 -7.65 36.81
CA ARG A 289 -45.57 -7.33 36.98
C ARG A 289 -46.47 -8.56 36.78
N TYR A 290 -46.20 -9.38 35.78
CA TYR A 290 -46.97 -10.60 35.48
C TYR A 290 -46.90 -11.62 36.63
N THR A 291 -45.69 -11.94 37.09
CA THR A 291 -45.46 -12.87 38.21
C THR A 291 -46.08 -12.37 39.53
N ASN A 292 -45.98 -11.08 39.83
CA ASN A 292 -46.63 -10.49 41.00
C ASN A 292 -48.16 -10.43 40.88
N PHE A 293 -48.72 -10.30 39.67
CA PHE A 293 -50.16 -10.40 39.45
C PHE A 293 -50.66 -11.84 39.69
N GLY A 294 -49.95 -12.84 39.17
CA GLY A 294 -50.25 -14.26 39.43
C GLY A 294 -50.24 -14.60 40.93
N LYS A 295 -49.22 -14.16 41.67
CA LYS A 295 -49.14 -14.33 43.13
C LYS A 295 -50.31 -13.66 43.87
N ARG A 296 -50.76 -12.47 43.44
CA ARG A 296 -51.92 -11.77 44.02
C ARG A 296 -53.24 -12.48 43.78
N GLN A 297 -53.42 -13.14 42.63
CA GLN A 297 -54.61 -13.96 42.36
C GLN A 297 -54.60 -15.24 43.21
N HIS A 298 -53.47 -15.93 43.31
CA HIS A 298 -53.32 -17.11 44.17
C HIS A 298 -53.65 -16.81 45.65
N ALA A 299 -53.13 -15.70 46.19
CA ALA A 299 -53.44 -15.27 47.56
C ALA A 299 -54.94 -14.99 47.78
N ARG A 300 -55.63 -14.42 46.78
CA ARG A 300 -57.08 -14.20 46.83
C ARG A 300 -57.86 -15.51 46.81
N CYS A 301 -57.47 -16.46 45.96
CA CYS A 301 -58.07 -17.80 45.92
C CYS A 301 -57.89 -18.55 47.24
N MET A 302 -56.69 -18.57 47.83
CA MET A 302 -56.45 -19.25 49.11
C MET A 302 -57.27 -18.64 50.27
N ASN A 303 -57.42 -17.32 50.33
CA ASN A 303 -58.27 -16.67 51.32
C ASN A 303 -59.76 -17.00 51.13
N LEU A 304 -60.22 -17.15 49.88
CA LEU A 304 -61.58 -17.57 49.57
C LEU A 304 -61.84 -19.03 49.98
N PHE A 305 -60.91 -19.93 49.67
CA PHE A 305 -60.96 -21.34 50.08
C PHE A 305 -60.92 -21.51 51.61
N GLY A 306 -60.10 -20.72 52.33
CA GLY A 306 -60.09 -20.71 53.80
C GLY A 306 -61.44 -20.31 54.40
N SER A 307 -62.07 -19.25 53.86
CA SER A 307 -63.39 -18.77 54.28
C SER A 307 -64.50 -19.80 54.02
N VAL A 308 -64.49 -20.46 52.86
CA VAL A 308 -65.45 -21.53 52.53
C VAL A 308 -65.24 -22.76 53.43
N ARG A 309 -63.98 -23.18 53.65
CA ARG A 309 -63.66 -24.36 54.48
C ARG A 309 -64.08 -24.16 55.95
N SER A 310 -63.94 -22.94 56.48
CA SER A 310 -64.47 -22.56 57.80
C SER A 310 -65.99 -22.78 57.90
N LYS A 311 -66.75 -22.25 56.92
CA LYS A 311 -68.22 -22.36 56.90
C LYS A 311 -68.72 -23.80 56.68
N VAL A 312 -68.00 -24.61 55.93
CA VAL A 312 -68.34 -26.02 55.71
C VAL A 312 -68.10 -26.84 56.97
N VAL A 313 -67.02 -26.62 57.71
CA VAL A 313 -66.76 -27.31 59.00
C VAL A 313 -67.83 -26.97 60.04
N GLU A 314 -68.30 -25.72 60.08
CA GLU A 314 -69.38 -25.28 60.97
C GLU A 314 -70.75 -25.92 60.62
N HIS A 315 -71.00 -26.22 59.34
CA HIS A 315 -72.21 -26.93 58.90
C HIS A 315 -72.13 -28.46 59.10
N VAL A 316 -70.99 -29.08 58.83
CA VAL A 316 -70.82 -30.55 58.92
C VAL A 316 -70.77 -31.05 60.36
N GLY A 317 -70.36 -30.21 61.32
CA GLY A 317 -70.36 -30.55 62.76
C GLY A 317 -71.73 -30.88 63.38
N LYS A 318 -72.85 -30.68 62.65
CA LYS A 318 -74.21 -30.84 63.20
C LYS A 318 -74.94 -32.14 62.83
N ASN A 319 -74.49 -32.91 61.83
CA ASN A 319 -75.18 -34.13 61.39
C ASN A 319 -74.29 -35.39 61.45
N LYS A 320 -74.45 -36.18 62.52
CA LYS A 320 -73.92 -37.56 62.64
C LYS A 320 -74.96 -38.57 62.16
N VAL A 321 -74.61 -39.51 61.28
CA VAL A 321 -75.26 -40.84 61.17
C VAL A 321 -74.22 -41.93 60.84
N ASN A 322 -74.51 -43.17 61.25
CA ASN A 322 -73.63 -44.35 61.36
C ASN A 322 -73.68 -45.29 60.11
N PRO A 323 -72.92 -46.43 60.07
CA PRO A 323 -72.46 -47.08 58.83
C PRO A 323 -72.97 -48.53 58.58
N LYS A 324 -72.28 -49.28 57.69
CA LYS A 324 -72.47 -50.69 57.22
C LYS A 324 -73.48 -50.79 56.05
N LYS A 325 -73.35 -51.63 55.02
CA LYS A 325 -72.53 -52.84 54.67
C LYS A 325 -72.48 -52.93 53.11
N GLU A 326 -71.71 -53.73 52.36
CA GLU A 326 -70.75 -54.84 52.59
C GLU A 326 -69.74 -54.96 51.39
N GLU A 327 -69.17 -56.15 51.18
CA GLU A 327 -68.16 -56.65 50.21
C GLU A 327 -68.86 -57.49 49.09
N ALA A 328 -68.27 -58.11 48.05
CA ALA A 328 -66.92 -58.54 47.62
C ALA A 328 -66.97 -58.98 46.12
N THR A 329 -65.95 -59.43 45.34
CA THR A 329 -64.47 -59.22 45.26
C THR A 329 -63.91 -60.05 44.06
N ILE A 330 -63.13 -59.45 43.12
CA ILE A 330 -62.26 -60.15 42.13
C ILE A 330 -60.87 -59.45 42.06
N GLN A 331 -59.80 -60.19 41.74
CA GLN A 331 -58.40 -59.82 42.03
C GLN A 331 -57.56 -59.16 40.92
N LYS A 332 -56.65 -58.28 41.37
CA LYS A 332 -55.23 -58.07 40.97
C LYS A 332 -54.79 -57.93 39.50
N LYS A 333 -54.44 -56.68 39.15
CA LYS A 333 -53.18 -56.13 38.56
C LYS A 333 -53.50 -54.64 38.27
N GLU A 334 -52.72 -53.59 38.56
CA GLU A 334 -51.27 -53.37 38.68
C GLU A 334 -50.96 -52.21 39.68
N LYS A 335 -49.68 -51.81 39.80
CA LYS A 335 -49.15 -50.75 40.68
C LYS A 335 -47.79 -50.27 40.12
N PRO A 336 -47.22 -49.13 40.55
CA PRO A 336 -47.72 -47.75 40.63
C PRO A 336 -47.29 -46.96 39.35
N GLY A 337 -47.60 -45.70 39.09
CA GLY A 337 -47.97 -44.55 39.91
C GLY A 337 -47.01 -43.40 39.58
N ALA A 338 -47.52 -42.34 38.97
CA ALA A 338 -46.77 -41.13 38.67
C ALA A 338 -46.52 -40.30 39.94
N SER A 339 -45.48 -39.48 39.91
CA SER A 339 -45.30 -38.35 40.82
C SER A 339 -44.81 -37.15 40.03
N ASP A 340 -45.45 -36.01 40.26
CA ASP A 340 -44.96 -34.69 39.87
C ASP A 340 -43.63 -34.39 40.58
N ASP A 341 -42.85 -33.42 40.06
CA ASP A 341 -42.56 -32.19 40.80
C ASP A 341 -41.69 -31.23 39.98
N ASP A 342 -42.26 -30.06 39.66
CA ASP A 342 -41.53 -28.87 39.23
C ASP A 342 -41.02 -28.08 40.45
N ALA A 343 -39.69 -28.01 40.67
CA ALA A 343 -39.06 -26.83 41.27
C ALA A 343 -37.51 -26.84 41.21
N GLU A 344 -36.97 -25.72 40.72
CA GLU A 344 -35.57 -25.25 40.78
C GLU A 344 -34.60 -25.65 39.65
N LYS A 345 -34.38 -24.71 38.73
CA LYS A 345 -33.12 -23.94 38.73
C LYS A 345 -33.25 -22.59 37.99
N LEU A 346 -32.99 -21.52 38.75
CA LEU A 346 -32.63 -20.19 38.26
C LEU A 346 -31.13 -20.15 37.92
N ASN A 347 -30.73 -19.20 37.07
CA ASN A 347 -29.35 -18.91 36.62
C ASN A 347 -28.72 -20.09 35.85
N SER A 348 -27.94 -19.95 34.78
CA SER A 348 -27.31 -18.88 33.99
C SER A 348 -26.29 -19.66 33.14
N GLY A 349 -25.94 -19.38 31.90
CA GLY A 349 -26.24 -18.31 30.94
C GLY A 349 -25.24 -18.49 29.78
N PHE A 350 -25.46 -17.85 28.62
CA PHE A 350 -24.61 -17.95 27.42
C PHE A 350 -24.49 -19.36 26.78
N SER A 351 -24.46 -19.53 25.45
CA SER A 351 -24.87 -18.65 24.35
C SER A 351 -25.35 -19.54 23.18
N LYS A 352 -26.26 -19.05 22.34
CA LYS A 352 -26.76 -19.79 21.16
C LYS A 352 -26.90 -18.86 19.95
N PHE A 353 -25.86 -18.81 19.13
CA PHE A 353 -25.78 -18.26 17.78
C PHE A 353 -24.68 -19.10 17.07
N GLU A 354 -24.76 -19.51 15.79
CA GLU A 354 -25.83 -19.33 14.82
C GLU A 354 -25.84 -20.47 13.75
N ALA A 355 -27.02 -20.61 13.15
CA ALA A 355 -27.37 -21.05 11.80
C ALA A 355 -26.37 -21.68 10.80
N LEU A 356 -26.90 -22.72 10.11
CA LEU A 356 -26.90 -22.91 8.66
C LEU A 356 -25.57 -22.81 7.87
N SER A 357 -24.91 -23.96 7.70
CA SER A 357 -24.41 -24.35 6.37
C SER A 357 -24.45 -25.88 6.21
N ARG A 358 -24.87 -26.35 5.01
CA ARG A 358 -24.58 -27.65 4.35
C ARG A 358 -25.65 -28.01 3.31
N THR A 359 -25.33 -27.81 2.04
CA THR A 359 -25.55 -28.79 0.97
C THR A 359 -24.31 -28.80 0.06
N HIS A 360 -23.98 -29.96 -0.50
CA HIS A 360 -22.73 -30.32 -1.20
C HIS A 360 -22.75 -29.97 -2.72
N PRO A 361 -21.74 -30.33 -3.56
CA PRO A 361 -20.39 -30.88 -3.31
C PRO A 361 -19.24 -30.12 -4.03
N MET A 362 -18.00 -30.61 -3.86
CA MET A 362 -16.86 -30.28 -4.75
C MET A 362 -17.07 -30.80 -6.17
N LEU A 363 -16.48 -30.11 -7.15
CA LEU A 363 -16.12 -30.68 -8.45
C LEU A 363 -14.60 -30.71 -8.57
N VAL A 364 -14.07 -31.92 -8.81
CA VAL A 364 -12.72 -32.16 -9.31
C VAL A 364 -12.87 -32.42 -10.80
N SER A 365 -12.06 -31.76 -11.63
CA SER A 365 -11.88 -32.13 -13.04
C SER A 365 -10.38 -32.29 -13.31
N SER A 366 -9.99 -33.51 -13.59
CA SER A 366 -8.65 -33.95 -13.96
C SER A 366 -8.60 -34.22 -15.47
N PHE A 367 -7.45 -33.95 -16.08
CA PHE A 367 -6.97 -34.50 -17.37
C PHE A 367 -7.75 -34.13 -18.64
N GLU A 368 -7.01 -33.56 -19.60
CA GLU A 368 -6.71 -34.28 -20.85
C GLU A 368 -5.27 -33.95 -21.25
N ASP A 369 -4.50 -34.97 -21.66
CA ASP A 369 -3.12 -34.85 -22.13
C ASP A 369 -3.08 -34.36 -23.59
N SER A 370 -1.99 -33.70 -23.98
CA SER A 370 -1.55 -33.69 -25.37
C SER A 370 -0.02 -33.63 -25.41
N ASP A 371 0.60 -34.81 -25.55
CA ASP A 371 2.02 -34.94 -25.86
C ASP A 371 2.30 -34.37 -27.26
N GLU A 372 3.28 -33.46 -27.39
CA GLU A 372 4.02 -33.28 -28.64
C GLU A 372 5.52 -33.22 -28.32
N ASP A 373 6.22 -34.30 -28.70
CA ASP A 373 7.67 -34.40 -28.69
C ASP A 373 8.30 -33.37 -29.65
N TYR A 374 9.29 -32.62 -29.18
CA TYR A 374 10.34 -32.09 -30.03
C TYR A 374 11.70 -32.47 -29.44
N ALA A 375 12.56 -33.00 -30.30
CA ALA A 375 13.72 -33.79 -29.92
C ALA A 375 14.92 -32.95 -29.44
N GLU A 376 15.78 -33.61 -28.68
CA GLU A 376 17.16 -33.19 -28.43
C GLU A 376 17.95 -33.19 -29.75
N GLU A 377 18.50 -32.05 -30.15
CA GLU A 377 19.63 -31.98 -31.08
C GLU A 377 20.71 -31.07 -30.50
N ASP A 378 21.79 -31.73 -30.06
CA ASP A 378 23.14 -31.27 -29.78
C ASP A 378 24.03 -32.45 -30.29
N PRO A 379 25.25 -32.28 -30.82
CA PRO A 379 26.14 -31.13 -30.59
C PRO A 379 26.95 -30.68 -31.84
N ASP A 380 28.03 -29.94 -31.58
CA ASP A 380 29.23 -29.75 -32.43
C ASP A 380 29.14 -28.78 -33.64
N GLU A 381 29.30 -27.48 -33.38
CA GLU A 381 30.10 -26.62 -34.28
C GLU A 381 31.21 -25.87 -33.50
N GLU A 382 32.43 -26.32 -33.76
CA GLU A 382 33.73 -25.75 -33.42
C GLU A 382 33.92 -24.42 -34.18
N TYR A 383 34.19 -23.32 -33.46
CA TYR A 383 34.61 -22.06 -34.07
C TYR A 383 36.00 -21.67 -33.55
N ASP A 384 36.91 -21.43 -34.50
CA ASP A 384 38.35 -21.29 -34.28
C ASP A 384 38.76 -20.08 -33.43
N ASP A 385 39.87 -20.26 -32.69
CA ASP A 385 40.69 -19.18 -32.14
C ASP A 385 41.35 -18.39 -33.29
N GLU A 386 40.82 -17.23 -33.68
CA GLU A 386 41.60 -16.21 -34.38
C GLU A 386 42.16 -15.19 -33.38
N LYS A 387 43.49 -15.04 -33.41
CA LYS A 387 44.25 -14.08 -32.63
C LYS A 387 44.44 -12.81 -33.45
N ASP A 388 44.08 -11.68 -32.87
CA ASP A 388 44.66 -10.38 -33.16
C ASP A 388 45.28 -9.91 -31.82
N GLU A 389 46.56 -10.19 -31.58
CA GLU A 389 47.71 -9.32 -31.91
C GLU A 389 47.65 -7.98 -31.16
N ASP A 390 48.51 -7.87 -30.14
CA ASP A 390 48.66 -6.71 -29.28
C ASP A 390 49.29 -5.54 -30.06
N GLU A 391 48.57 -4.43 -30.26
CA GLU A 391 49.19 -3.15 -30.66
C GLU A 391 49.63 -2.34 -29.42
N GLU A 392 50.93 -2.49 -29.12
CA GLU A 392 51.72 -1.74 -28.16
C GLU A 392 51.84 -0.26 -28.59
N TYR A 393 51.16 0.65 -27.90
CA TYR A 393 51.36 2.09 -28.07
C TYR A 393 52.55 2.57 -27.23
N ASP A 394 53.67 2.82 -27.89
CA ASP A 394 54.90 3.38 -27.30
C ASP A 394 54.70 4.79 -26.73
N ASP A 395 55.34 5.06 -25.58
CA ASP A 395 55.50 6.39 -25.00
C ASP A 395 56.45 7.25 -25.87
N GLU A 396 55.96 8.31 -26.51
CA GLU A 396 56.82 9.43 -26.91
C GLU A 396 56.76 10.56 -25.87
N LYS A 397 57.91 10.81 -25.27
CA LYS A 397 58.18 11.95 -24.39
C LYS A 397 58.27 13.24 -25.21
N ASP A 398 57.64 14.30 -24.72
CA ASP A 398 58.15 15.66 -24.90
C ASP A 398 58.55 16.22 -23.53
N GLU A 399 59.86 16.25 -23.29
CA GLU A 399 60.51 17.04 -22.24
C GLU A 399 60.93 18.37 -22.88
N ASP A 400 60.30 19.49 -22.51
CA ASP A 400 60.83 20.84 -22.79
C ASP A 400 60.96 21.59 -21.46
N GLU A 401 62.18 22.07 -21.19
CA GLU A 401 62.60 22.74 -19.95
C GLU A 401 62.35 24.25 -20.00
N ASP A 402 62.19 24.83 -18.80
CA ASP A 402 62.59 26.17 -18.35
C ASP A 402 62.33 27.43 -19.21
N GLU A 403 61.66 28.42 -18.61
CA GLU A 403 62.32 29.69 -18.23
C GLU A 403 61.49 30.46 -17.18
N GLU A 404 62.13 30.85 -16.07
CA GLU A 404 61.62 31.80 -15.08
C GLU A 404 61.89 33.25 -15.57
N GLU A 405 61.00 34.21 -15.32
CA GLU A 405 61.44 35.59 -15.00
C GLU A 405 60.36 36.43 -14.29
N GLU A 406 60.62 36.64 -13.00
CA GLU A 406 60.47 37.85 -12.14
C GLU A 406 59.20 38.74 -12.06
N GLU A 407 59.09 39.33 -10.87
CA GLU A 407 58.07 40.26 -10.36
C GLU A 407 58.29 41.69 -10.89
N GLU A 408 57.22 42.52 -10.99
CA GLU A 408 57.27 43.93 -10.56
C GLU A 408 55.89 44.38 -10.03
N GLU A 409 55.92 45.29 -9.06
CA GLU A 409 54.79 45.75 -8.22
C GLU A 409 54.51 47.26 -8.45
N GLU A 410 53.33 47.76 -8.01
CA GLU A 410 52.91 49.19 -7.98
C GLU A 410 52.69 49.88 -9.36
N THR A 411 51.89 50.95 -9.54
CA THR A 411 51.43 52.05 -8.66
C THR A 411 49.97 52.51 -8.87
N GLU A 412 49.49 53.36 -7.95
CA GLU A 412 48.14 53.94 -7.77
C GLU A 412 47.73 55.09 -8.76
N ASP A 413 46.43 55.45 -8.70
CA ASP A 413 45.75 56.75 -8.99
C ASP A 413 45.91 57.45 -10.38
N ASP A 414 44.92 58.14 -10.99
CA ASP A 414 43.90 59.06 -10.44
C ASP A 414 42.76 59.36 -11.49
N GLU A 415 41.78 60.18 -11.11
CA GLU A 415 40.57 60.60 -11.84
C GLU A 415 40.77 61.23 -13.25
N THR A 416 39.80 61.03 -14.16
CA THR A 416 38.82 62.08 -14.54
C THR A 416 37.93 61.72 -15.75
N SER A 417 36.61 61.92 -15.58
CA SER A 417 35.64 62.18 -16.67
C SER A 417 35.51 63.72 -16.84
N PRO A 418 34.97 64.32 -17.95
CA PRO A 418 33.71 63.92 -18.59
C PRO A 418 33.56 64.18 -20.12
N HIS A 419 32.34 63.90 -20.61
CA HIS A 419 31.63 64.43 -21.82
C HIS A 419 31.50 63.57 -23.10
N PHE A 420 30.29 63.01 -23.24
CA PHE A 420 29.49 62.77 -24.46
C PHE A 420 29.40 63.99 -25.43
N PRO A 421 28.79 63.87 -26.63
CA PRO A 421 28.31 62.66 -27.36
C PRO A 421 28.80 62.58 -28.83
N LEU A 422 28.46 61.51 -29.56
CA LEU A 422 27.84 61.65 -30.89
C LEU A 422 27.10 60.37 -31.34
N SER A 423 25.93 60.57 -31.92
CA SER A 423 25.07 59.55 -32.51
C SER A 423 25.49 59.17 -33.93
N TYR A 424 25.26 57.93 -34.36
CA TYR A 424 24.71 57.70 -35.71
C TYR A 424 23.87 56.41 -35.79
N SER A 425 22.73 56.51 -36.46
CA SER A 425 21.77 55.43 -36.71
C SER A 425 21.68 55.11 -38.21
N ARG A 426 21.59 53.83 -38.56
CA ARG A 426 21.00 53.22 -39.79
C ARG A 426 21.32 51.72 -39.76
N GLY A 427 20.48 50.81 -40.27
CA GLY A 427 19.19 50.96 -40.92
C GLY A 427 18.84 49.62 -41.61
N LEU A 428 17.57 49.22 -41.57
CA LEU A 428 17.09 47.90 -42.05
C LEU A 428 16.89 47.82 -43.58
N SER A 429 16.68 46.57 -44.02
CA SER A 429 16.11 46.10 -45.30
C SER A 429 17.00 46.09 -46.56
N ALA A 430 17.17 44.89 -47.11
CA ALA A 430 16.43 44.47 -48.29
C ALA A 430 15.72 43.14 -47.98
#